data_AF-A0A2V8WYE3-F1
#
_entry.id   AF-A0A2V8WYE3-F1
#
_cell.length_a   1.000
_cell.length_b   1.000
_cell.length_c   1.000
_cell.angle_alpha   90.00
_cell.angle_beta   90.00
_cell.angle_gamma   90.00
#
_symmetry.space_group_name_H-M   'P 1'
#
loop_
_entity.id
_entity.type
_entity.pdbx_description
1 polymer ?
#
loop_
_entity_poly.entity_id
_entity_poly.type
_entity_poly.pdbx_seq_one_letter_code
_entity_poly.pdbx_strand_id
1 'polypeptide(L)'
;MPDDKNFFAGLFDFSFQYQLTRRLVKLLYIIGILTGGITVVACVVLGYQQSPAQGLINLVVGIVALFVSILVSRVLLELTLVILRISEGIDRATHPGN
;
A
#
# COMPACT_ATOMS: atom_id res chain seq x y z
N MET A 1 19.03 -22.12 -5.79
CA MET A 1 17.90 -21.16 -5.86
C MET A 1 18.27 -19.91 -5.07
N PRO A 2 18.76 -18.84 -5.72
CA PRO A 2 19.25 -17.64 -5.04
C PRO A 2 18.42 -16.37 -5.31
N ASP A 3 17.11 -16.47 -5.59
CA ASP A 3 16.28 -15.32 -5.93
C ASP A 3 15.52 -14.72 -4.72
N ASP A 4 15.25 -15.51 -3.69
CA ASP A 4 14.43 -15.06 -2.55
C ASP A 4 15.16 -14.03 -1.67
N LYS A 5 16.48 -14.16 -1.54
CA LYS A 5 17.28 -13.26 -0.69
C LYS A 5 17.38 -11.84 -1.27
N ASN A 6 17.38 -11.71 -2.60
CA ASN A 6 17.45 -10.41 -3.28
C ASN A 6 16.13 -9.63 -3.19
N PHE A 7 14.99 -10.34 -3.14
CA PHE A 7 13.68 -9.70 -2.99
C PHE A 7 13.50 -9.07 -1.60
N PHE A 8 13.86 -9.79 -0.53
CA PHE A 8 13.80 -9.24 0.82
C PHE A 8 14.90 -8.21 1.10
N ALA A 9 16.09 -8.37 0.53
CA ALA A 9 17.14 -7.36 0.61
C ALA A 9 16.72 -6.06 -0.10
N GLY A 10 16.08 -6.14 -1.27
CA GLY A 10 15.54 -4.99 -1.98
C GLY A 10 14.32 -4.33 -1.30
N LEU A 11 13.63 -5.02 -0.39
CA LEU A 11 12.58 -4.44 0.46
C LEU A 11 13.16 -3.59 1.61
N PHE A 12 14.35 -3.95 2.10
CA PHE A 12 15.08 -3.22 3.14
C PHE A 12 16.13 -2.25 2.57
N ASP A 13 16.34 -2.26 1.25
CA ASP A 13 17.17 -1.29 0.57
C ASP A 13 16.35 -0.02 0.27
N PHE A 14 16.54 1.01 1.09
CA PHE A 14 15.92 2.32 0.91
C PHE A 14 16.48 3.09 -0.31
N SER A 15 17.46 2.52 -1.03
CA SER A 15 17.94 3.00 -2.32
C SER A 15 17.01 2.50 -3.44
N PHE A 16 15.85 3.15 -3.58
CA PHE A 16 14.86 2.77 -4.59
C PHE A 16 15.37 3.05 -6.02
N GLN A 17 15.90 2.02 -6.67
CA GLN A 17 16.15 2.01 -8.11
C GLN A 17 14.81 2.10 -8.88
N TYR A 18 14.75 2.97 -9.88
CA TYR A 18 13.56 3.45 -10.61
C TYR A 18 12.54 2.38 -11.08
N GLN A 19 12.99 1.17 -11.46
CA GLN A 19 12.11 0.07 -11.86
C GLN A 19 11.48 -0.69 -10.68
N LEU A 20 12.15 -0.73 -9.52
CA LEU A 20 11.64 -1.37 -8.31
C LEU A 20 10.49 -0.55 -7.72
N THR A 21 10.51 0.77 -7.85
CA THR A 21 9.48 1.68 -7.30
C THR A 21 8.07 1.34 -7.81
N ARG A 22 7.91 1.06 -9.12
CA ARG A 22 6.60 0.71 -9.69
C ARG A 22 6.09 -0.66 -9.21
N ARG A 23 6.99 -1.59 -8.89
CA ARG A 23 6.66 -2.92 -8.38
C ARG A 23 6.35 -2.89 -6.88
N LEU A 24 7.10 -2.09 -6.12
CA LEU A 24 6.92 -1.86 -4.70
C LEU A 24 5.58 -1.17 -4.40
N VAL A 25 5.18 -0.19 -5.22
CA VAL A 25 3.88 0.49 -5.14
C VAL A 25 2.72 -0.51 -5.23
N LYS A 26 2.78 -1.48 -6.17
CA LYS A 26 1.78 -2.57 -6.25
C LYS A 26 1.83 -3.48 -5.03
N LEU A 27 3.02 -3.83 -4.53
CA LEU A 27 3.18 -4.69 -3.36
C LEU A 27 2.60 -4.04 -2.10
N LEU A 28 2.92 -2.76 -1.86
CA LEU A 28 2.39 -1.97 -0.76
C LEU A 28 0.88 -1.81 -0.83
N TYR A 29 0.30 -1.69 -2.03
CA TYR A 29 -1.15 -1.68 -2.20
C TYR A 29 -1.79 -2.99 -1.79
N ILE A 30 -1.23 -4.11 -2.24
CA ILE A 30 -1.70 -5.45 -1.89
C ILE A 30 -1.59 -5.67 -0.38
N ILE A 31 -0.46 -5.30 0.23
CA ILE A 31 -0.23 -5.38 1.68
C ILE A 31 -1.21 -4.46 2.42
N GLY A 32 -1.47 -3.25 1.93
CA GLY A 32 -2.42 -2.30 2.54
C GLY A 32 -3.85 -2.83 2.54
N ILE A 33 -4.30 -3.44 1.44
CA ILE A 33 -5.59 -4.10 1.35
C ILE A 33 -5.65 -5.33 2.27
N LEU A 34 -4.62 -6.19 2.25
CA LEU A 34 -4.56 -7.37 3.10
C LEU A 34 -4.61 -7.00 4.58
N THR A 35 -3.78 -6.04 4.99
CA THR A 35 -3.71 -5.56 6.37
C THR A 35 -5.01 -4.90 6.77
N GLY A 36 -5.58 -4.04 5.91
CA GLY A 36 -6.88 -3.41 6.15
C GLY A 36 -8.00 -4.43 6.33
N GLY A 37 -8.05 -5.46 5.48
CA GLY A 37 -9.00 -6.57 5.61
C GLY A 37 -8.82 -7.34 6.91
N ILE A 38 -7.57 -7.66 7.28
CA ILE A 38 -7.26 -8.34 8.55
C ILE A 38 -7.67 -7.49 9.75
N THR A 39 -7.41 -6.17 9.73
CA THR A 39 -7.78 -5.26 10.81
C THR A 39 -9.30 -5.19 10.99
N VAL A 40 -10.07 -5.18 9.91
CA VAL A 40 -11.54 -5.19 9.98
C VAL A 40 -12.04 -6.49 10.59
N VAL A 41 -11.54 -7.65 10.13
CA VAL A 41 -11.92 -8.95 10.69
C VAL A 41 -11.55 -9.05 12.17
N ALA A 42 -10.35 -8.60 12.55
CA ALA A 42 -9.91 -8.58 13.95
C ALA A 42 -10.81 -7.67 14.82
N CYS A 43 -11.14 -6.47 14.35
CA CYS A 43 -12.04 -5.54 15.05
C CYS A 43 -13.45 -6.12 15.25
N VAL A 44 -13.97 -6.85 14.27
CA VAL A 44 -15.29 -7.51 14.39
C VAL A 44 -15.23 -8.64 15.41
N VAL A 45 -14.22 -9.53 15.33
CA VAL A 45 -14.07 -10.67 16.27
C VAL A 45 -13.86 -10.20 17.71
N LEU A 46 -13.05 -9.14 17.92
CA LEU A 46 -12.85 -8.56 19.25
C LEU A 46 -14.10 -7.83 19.76
N GLY A 47 -14.83 -7.14 18.88
CA GLY A 47 -16.08 -6.45 19.25
C GLY A 47 -17.19 -7.41 19.69
N TYR A 48 -17.28 -8.58 19.04
CA TYR A 48 -18.23 -9.63 19.41
C TYR A 48 -17.96 -10.23 20.79
N GLN A 49 -16.70 -10.27 21.25
CA GLN A 49 -16.35 -10.79 22.58
C GLN A 49 -16.80 -9.86 23.72
N GLN A 50 -16.97 -8.57 23.46
CA GLN A 50 -17.41 -7.61 24.49
C GLN A 50 -18.93 -7.48 24.54
N SER A 51 -19.60 -7.29 23.39
CA SER A 51 -21.05 -7.21 23.33
C SER A 51 -21.56 -7.41 21.89
N PRO A 52 -22.69 -8.10 21.68
CA PRO A 52 -23.29 -8.26 20.35
C PRO A 52 -23.59 -6.92 19.67
N ALA A 53 -23.98 -5.90 20.45
CA ALA A 53 -24.26 -4.56 19.92
C ALA A 53 -22.98 -3.83 19.46
N GLN A 54 -21.88 -3.99 20.19
CA GLN A 54 -20.58 -3.44 19.79
C GLN A 54 -20.02 -4.14 18.54
N GLY A 55 -20.24 -5.45 18.40
CA GLY A 55 -19.88 -6.19 17.18
C GLY A 55 -20.54 -5.61 15.93
N LEU A 56 -21.83 -5.23 16.00
CA LEU A 56 -22.56 -4.64 14.88
C LEU A 56 -22.07 -3.22 14.54
N ILE A 57 -21.75 -2.40 15.55
CA ILE A 57 -21.17 -1.07 15.34
C ILE A 57 -19.78 -1.18 14.69
N ASN A 58 -18.93 -2.08 15.21
CA ASN A 58 -17.61 -2.35 14.63
C ASN A 58 -17.68 -2.89 13.20
N LEU A 59 -18.72 -3.64 12.84
CA LEU A 59 -18.93 -4.09 11.46
C LEU A 59 -19.17 -2.90 10.52
N VAL A 60 -20.09 -2.00 10.88
CA VAL A 60 -20.41 -0.81 10.07
C VAL A 60 -19.21 0.12 9.97
N VAL A 61 -18.56 0.42 11.10
CA VAL A 61 -17.35 1.26 11.14
C VAL A 61 -16.20 0.59 10.39
N GLY A 62 -16.05 -0.73 10.50
CA GLY A 62 -15.04 -1.52 9.81
C GLY A 62 -15.21 -1.45 8.29
N ILE A 63 -16.44 -1.57 7.77
CA ILE A 63 -16.72 -1.43 6.34
C ILE A 63 -16.36 -0.03 5.83
N VAL A 64 -16.76 1.01 6.58
CA VAL A 64 -16.42 2.40 6.22
C VAL A 64 -14.90 2.62 6.26
N ALA A 65 -14.22 2.13 7.30
CA ALA A 65 -12.77 2.20 7.42
C ALA A 65 -12.05 1.46 6.29
N LEU A 66 -12.58 0.33 5.82
CA LEU A 66 -12.06 -0.41 4.66
C LEU A 66 -12.19 0.43 3.38
N PHE A 67 -13.34 1.05 3.15
CA PHE A 67 -13.53 1.95 2.00
C PHE A 67 -12.58 3.14 2.04
N VAL A 68 -12.42 3.76 3.20
CA VAL A 68 -11.48 4.88 3.39
C VAL A 68 -10.03 4.41 3.18
N SER A 69 -9.65 3.24 3.71
CA SER A 69 -8.29 2.73 3.52
C SER A 69 -7.98 2.43 2.06
N ILE A 70 -8.94 1.90 1.29
CA ILE A 70 -8.81 1.71 -0.16
C ILE A 70 -8.65 3.05 -0.87
N LEU A 71 -9.48 4.04 -0.54
CA LEU A 71 -9.41 5.39 -1.13
C LEU A 71 -8.07 6.07 -0.86
N VAL A 72 -7.63 6.08 0.41
CA VAL A 72 -6.34 6.64 0.82
C VAL A 72 -5.21 5.92 0.10
N SER A 73 -5.26 4.59 0.02
CA SER A 73 -4.26 3.81 -0.72
C SER A 73 -4.23 4.23 -2.20
N ARG A 74 -5.40 4.36 -2.85
CA ARG A 74 -5.54 4.84 -4.24
C ARG A 74 -4.83 6.18 -4.45
N VAL A 75 -5.10 7.16 -3.58
CA VAL A 75 -4.52 8.50 -3.64
C VAL A 75 -3.00 8.46 -3.47
N LEU A 76 -2.50 7.67 -2.51
CA LEU A 76 -1.06 7.54 -2.27
C LEU A 76 -0.32 6.90 -3.47
N LEU A 77 -0.91 5.89 -4.12
CA LEU A 77 -0.33 5.30 -5.32
C LEU A 77 -0.30 6.31 -6.47
N GLU A 78 -1.39 7.05 -6.65
CA GLU A 78 -1.51 8.04 -7.70
C GLU A 78 -0.51 9.19 -7.50
N LEU A 79 -0.35 9.66 -6.26
CA LEU A 79 0.66 10.65 -5.89
C LEU A 79 2.08 10.14 -6.17
N THR A 80 2.35 8.88 -5.82
CA THR A 80 3.68 8.26 -6.07
C THR A 80 3.96 8.19 -7.58
N LEU A 81 2.98 7.81 -8.39
CA LEU A 81 3.10 7.80 -9.86
C LEU A 81 3.29 9.19 -10.44
N VAL A 82 2.62 10.21 -9.89
CA VAL A 82 2.79 11.60 -10.31
C VAL A 82 4.21 12.09 -10.02
N ILE A 83 4.73 11.84 -8.82
CA ILE A 83 6.10 12.20 -8.44
C ILE A 83 7.11 11.50 -9.35
N LEU A 84 6.91 10.21 -9.62
CA LEU A 84 7.75 9.46 -10.57
C LEU A 84 7.70 10.10 -11.96
N ARG A 85 6.51 10.41 -12.49
CA ARG A 85 6.33 11.04 -13.80
C ARG A 85 7.08 12.38 -13.91
N ILE A 86 7.09 13.17 -12.84
CA ILE A 86 7.84 14.43 -12.78
C ILE A 86 9.35 14.16 -12.83
N SER A 87 9.83 13.16 -12.07
CA SER A 87 11.23 12.75 -12.11
C SER A 87 11.66 12.30 -13.52
N GLU A 88 10.84 11.51 -14.23
CA GLU A 88 11.16 11.10 -15.62
C GLU A 88 11.20 12.30 -16.56
N GLY A 89 10.29 13.27 -16.36
CA GLY A 89 10.25 14.51 -17.14
C GLY A 89 11.49 15.37 -16.95
N ILE A 90 12.02 15.45 -15.72
CA ILE A 90 13.24 16.19 -15.39
C ILE A 90 14.47 15.50 -15.97
N ASP A 91 14.60 14.18 -15.81
CA ASP A 91 15.75 13.40 -16.32
C ASP A 91 15.87 13.48 -17.85
N ARG A 92 14.72 13.42 -18.56
CA ARG A 92 14.68 13.59 -20.01
C ARG A 92 15.05 15.00 -20.46
N ALA A 93 14.78 16.01 -19.65
CA ALA A 93 15.12 17.40 -19.95
C ALA A 93 16.62 17.69 -19.71
N THR A 94 17.27 16.97 -18.80
CA THR A 94 18.70 17.13 -18.48
C THR A 94 19.63 16.25 -19.34
N HIS A 95 19.14 15.17 -19.95
CA HIS A 95 19.86 14.40 -20.99
C HIS A 95 19.19 14.49 -22.38
N PRO A 96 19.18 15.67 -23.04
CA PRO A 96 18.68 15.80 -24.39
C PRO A 96 19.74 15.31 -25.39
N GLY A 97 19.85 14.00 -25.55
CA GLY A 97 20.65 13.38 -26.61
C GLY A 97 21.93 12.72 -26.14
N ASN A 98 21.89 11.39 -26.10
CA ASN A 98 22.98 10.56 -26.56
C ASN A 98 22.41 9.60 -27.61
#